data_AF-A0A537KCX5-F1
#
_entry.id   AF-A0A537KCX5-F1
#
_cell.length_a   1.000
_cell.length_b   1.000
_cell.length_c   1.000
_cell.angle_alpha   90.00
_cell.angle_beta   90.00
_cell.angle_gamma   90.00
#
_symmetry.space_group_name_H-M   'P 1'
#
loop_
_entity.id
_entity.type
_entity.pdbx_description
1 polymer ?
#
loop_
_entity_poly.entity_id
_entity_poly.type
_entity_poly.pdbx_seq_one_letter_code
_entity_poly.pdbx_strand_id
1 'polypeptide(L)' 'MKPFLFQNKLLIIGIVLGAVAGFLYWKLVGCNTGTCMITSKWPNSTAYGAVMGGLFLSIFKKEKK' A
#
# COMPACT_ATOMS: atom_id res chain seq x y z
N MET A 1 -25.74 7.43 0.31
CA MET A 1 -24.39 7.19 0.88
C MET A 1 -23.38 7.44 -0.22
N LYS A 2 -22.70 8.60 -0.21
CA LYS A 2 -21.71 8.94 -1.24
C LYS A 2 -20.48 8.06 -1.01
N PRO A 3 -20.01 7.29 -1.99
CA PRO A 3 -18.94 6.33 -1.76
C PRO A 3 -17.70 7.13 -1.36
N PHE A 4 -17.20 6.84 -0.17
CA PHE A 4 -16.02 7.43 0.47
C PHE A 4 -14.76 7.44 -0.45
N LEU A 5 -14.82 6.66 -1.53
CA LEU A 5 -13.81 6.43 -2.56
C LEU A 5 -13.60 7.60 -3.54
N PHE A 6 -14.63 8.39 -3.88
CA PHE A 6 -14.55 9.37 -5.00
C PHE A 6 -13.98 10.76 -4.63
N GLN A 7 -13.74 11.02 -3.34
CA GLN A 7 -13.15 12.27 -2.87
C GLN A 7 -11.65 12.14 -2.52
N ASN A 8 -11.05 10.95 -2.70
CA ASN A 8 -9.67 10.67 -2.26
C ASN A 8 -8.77 10.25 -3.45
N LYS A 9 -8.48 11.16 -4.39
CA LYS A 9 -7.40 10.92 -5.38
C LYS A 9 -6.08 10.48 -4.69
N LEU A 10 -5.81 11.04 -3.50
CA LEU A 10 -4.66 10.67 -2.66
C LEU A 10 -4.69 9.20 -2.20
N LEU A 11 -5.86 8.60 -1.96
CA LEU A 11 -5.97 7.21 -1.52
C LEU A 11 -5.62 6.26 -2.67
N ILE A 12 -6.12 6.53 -3.89
CA ILE A 12 -5.76 5.74 -5.08
C ILE A 12 -4.26 5.82 -5.36
N ILE A 13 -3.68 7.03 -5.28
CA ILE A 13 -2.24 7.24 -5.43
C ILE A 13 -1.47 6.47 -4.33
N GLY A 14 -1.99 6.45 -3.10
CA GLY A 14 -1.39 5.74 -1.97
C GLY A 14 -1.42 4.23 -2.13
N ILE A 15 -2.51 3.68 -2.65
CA ILE A 15 -2.62 2.26 -2.98
C ILE A 15 -1.60 1.88 -4.05
N VAL A 16 -1.49 2.67 -5.12
CA VAL A 16 -0.55 2.38 -6.22
C VAL A 16 0.89 2.48 -5.75
N LEU A 17 1.27 3.56 -5.06
CA LEU A 17 2.62 3.73 -4.51
C LEU A 17 2.95 2.66 -3.46
N GLY A 18 2.00 2.34 -2.59
CA GLY A 18 2.13 1.30 -1.57
C GLY A 18 2.28 -0.10 -2.16
N ALA A 19 1.54 -0.41 -3.24
CA ALA A 19 1.67 -1.67 -3.96
C ALA A 19 3.05 -1.81 -4.60
N VAL A 20 3.54 -0.75 -5.27
CA VAL A 20 4.88 -0.74 -5.90
C VAL A 20 5.97 -0.88 -4.84
N ALA A 21 5.86 -0.15 -3.72
CA ALA A 21 6.79 -0.25 -2.61
C ALA A 21 6.78 -1.65 -1.97
N GLY A 22 5.60 -2.24 -1.77
CA GLY A 22 5.45 -3.60 -1.25
C GLY A 22 6.04 -4.68 -2.16
N PHE A 23 5.85 -4.54 -3.48
CA PHE A 23 6.47 -5.42 -4.46
C PHE A 23 8.00 -5.29 -4.50
N LEU A 24 8.52 -4.07 -4.45
CA LEU A 24 9.96 -3.83 -4.36
C LEU A 24 10.54 -4.36 -3.05
N TYR A 25 9.83 -4.22 -1.94
CA TYR A 25 10.22 -4.77 -0.64
C TYR A 25 10.29 -6.30 -0.66
N TRP A 26 9.30 -6.96 -1.29
CA TRP A 26 9.31 -8.39 -1.54
C TRP A 26 10.55 -8.82 -2.35
N LYS A 27 10.86 -8.09 -3.44
CA LYS A 27 11.96 -8.42 -4.36
C LYS A 27 13.36 -8.13 -3.80
N LEU A 28 13.54 -7.04 -3.06
CA LEU A 28 14.86 -6.54 -2.65
C LEU A 28 15.29 -7.02 -1.25
N VAL A 29 14.35 -7.14 -0.31
CA VAL A 29 14.67 -7.34 1.11
C VAL A 29 14.21 -8.71 1.60
N GLY A 30 12.96 -9.04 1.32
CA GLY A 30 12.32 -10.18 1.99
C GLY A 30 12.76 -11.55 1.47
N CYS A 31 13.17 -11.67 0.20
CA CYS A 31 13.58 -12.96 -0.37
C CYS A 31 15.11 -13.22 -0.33
N ASN A 32 15.93 -12.20 -0.09
CA ASN A 32 17.40 -12.31 -0.16
C ASN A 32 18.03 -12.73 1.18
N THR A 33 17.28 -12.63 2.29
CA THR A 33 17.80 -12.79 3.66
C THR A 33 17.41 -14.12 4.31
N GLY A 34 16.78 -15.04 3.56
CA GLY A 34 16.45 -16.40 4.04
C GLY A 34 15.25 -16.52 5.00
N THR A 35 14.60 -15.42 5.39
CA THR A 35 13.46 -15.40 6.32
C THR A 35 12.26 -14.64 5.76
N CYS A 36 11.42 -15.31 4.97
CA CYS A 36 10.20 -14.73 4.40
C CYS A 36 9.01 -14.75 5.40
N MET A 37 9.08 -14.03 6.53
CA MET A 37 7.99 -14.07 7.55
C MET A 37 6.67 -13.40 7.10
N ILE A 38 6.73 -12.44 6.18
CA ILE A 38 5.55 -11.72 5.62
C ILE A 38 5.44 -11.95 4.09
N THR A 39 6.49 -12.49 3.47
CA THR A 39 6.79 -12.37 2.02
C THR A 39 6.83 -13.71 1.26
N SER A 40 6.30 -14.81 1.81
CA SER A 40 6.35 -16.11 1.11
C SER A 40 5.71 -16.12 -0.28
N LYS A 41 4.80 -15.18 -0.58
CA LYS A 41 4.24 -14.97 -1.94
C LYS A 41 4.10 -13.48 -2.26
N TRP A 42 4.44 -13.11 -3.51
CA TRP A 42 4.33 -11.72 -4.01
C TRP A 42 2.97 -11.04 -3.77
N PRO A 43 1.80 -11.73 -3.81
CA PRO A 43 0.51 -11.09 -3.64
C PRO A 43 0.30 -10.55 -2.22
N ASN A 44 0.77 -11.25 -1.18
CA ASN A 44 0.57 -10.83 0.20
C ASN A 44 1.34 -9.56 0.53
N SER A 45 2.61 -9.48 0.09
CA SER A 45 3.44 -8.30 0.35
C SER A 45 2.95 -7.07 -0.43
N THR A 46 2.52 -7.28 -1.67
CA THR A 46 1.94 -6.22 -2.51
C THR A 46 0.59 -5.74 -1.95
N ALA A 47 -0.29 -6.65 -1.53
CA ALA A 47 -1.58 -6.31 -0.93
C ALA A 47 -1.41 -5.57 0.41
N TYR A 48 -0.47 -6.02 1.25
CA TYR A 48 -0.16 -5.35 2.51
C TYR A 48 0.40 -3.94 2.27
N GLY A 49 1.34 -3.80 1.33
CA GLY A 49 1.88 -2.49 0.91
C GLY A 49 0.80 -1.57 0.35
N ALA A 50 -0.11 -2.10 -0.48
CA ALA A 50 -1.22 -1.35 -1.05
C ALA A 50 -2.19 -0.83 0.03
N VAL A 51 -2.55 -1.68 1.00
CA VAL A 51 -3.43 -1.31 2.12
C VAL A 51 -2.75 -0.26 3.01
N MET A 52 -1.49 -0.48 3.37
CA MET A 52 -0.72 0.47 4.19
C MET A 52 -0.53 1.82 3.48
N GLY A 53 -0.17 1.82 2.20
CA GLY A 53 0.02 3.06 1.43
C GLY A 53 -1.29 3.82 1.20
N GLY A 54 -2.39 3.11 0.95
CA GLY A 54 -3.72 3.71 0.84
C GLY A 54 -4.19 4.36 2.15
N LEU A 55 -4.00 3.66 3.28
CA LEU A 55 -4.28 4.21 4.61
C LEU A 55 -3.41 5.42 4.92
N PHE A 56 -2.10 5.33 4.65
CA PHE A 56 -1.14 6.38 4.96
C PHE A 56 -1.49 7.69 4.24
N LEU A 57 -1.75 7.65 2.93
CA LEU A 57 -2.16 8.85 2.18
C LEU A 57 -3.61 9.28 2.45
N SER A 58 -4.46 8.39 2.97
CA SER A 58 -5.80 8.76 3.39
C SER A 58 -5.81 9.61 4.67
N ILE A 59 -4.78 9.54 5.51
CA ILE A 59 -4.62 10.39 6.70
C ILE A 59 -4.36 11.85 6.30
N PHE A 60 -3.66 12.08 5.19
CA PHE A 60 -3.34 13.43 4.69
C PHE A 60 -4.48 14.12 3.95
N LYS A 61 -5.67 13.50 3.91
CA LYS A 61 -6.82 14.10 3.24
C LYS A 61 -7.24 15.35 4.01
N LYS A 62 -6.87 16.52 3.50
CA LYS A 62 -7.29 17.82 4.08
C LYS A 62 -8.81 17.88 4.07
N GLU A 63 -9.39 18.05 5.26
CA GLU A 63 -10.78 18.44 5.40
C GLU A 63 -10.95 19.83 4.76
N LYS A 64 -11.62 19.86 3.60
CA LYS A 64 -12.04 21.11 2.99
C LYS A 64 -13.19 21.63 3.85
N LYS A 65 -12.90 22.61 4.71
CA LYS A 65 -13.90 23.44 5.36
C LYS A 65 -14.73 24.19 4.32
#